data_AF-A0A7C4ZV41-F1
#
_entry.id   AF-A0A7C4ZV41-F1
#
_cell.length_a   1.000
_cell.length_b   1.000
_cell.length_c   1.000
_cell.angle_alpha   90.00
_cell.angle_beta   90.00
_cell.angle_gamma   90.00
#
_symmetry.space_group_name_H-M   'P 1'
#
loop_
_entity.id
_entity.type
_entity.pdbx_description
1 polymer ?
#
loop_
_entity_poly.entity_id
_entity_poly.type
_entity_poly.pdbx_seq_one_letter_code
_entity_poly.pdbx_strand_id
1 'polypeptide(L)'
;MLIVEEQKKIASLINAIIDIPLVSEELEQTIFEHAVAIIDAALDDILPEVFAGLLRDNGKGIDKDHARDFSQRLAEAVNKRVNLPYLNEEQEGRLIQTVIDPIVKAMIEGRRLDDVLPLYAPPAS
;
A
#
# COMPACT_ATOMS: atom_id res chain seq x y z
N MET A 1 2.63 10.49 1.18
CA MET A 1 3.31 10.42 -0.14
C MET A 1 2.36 10.22 -1.33
N LEU A 2 1.34 9.37 -1.20
CA LEU A 2 0.36 9.10 -2.25
C LEU A 2 -0.57 10.29 -2.51
N ILE A 3 -1.06 10.44 -3.74
CA ILE A 3 -2.19 11.35 -3.99
C ILE A 3 -3.51 10.63 -3.66
N VAL A 4 -4.55 11.41 -3.38
CA VAL A 4 -5.87 10.89 -2.95
C VAL A 4 -6.41 9.81 -3.89
N GLU A 5 -6.27 9.99 -5.20
CA GLU A 5 -6.75 9.00 -6.18
C GLU A 5 -5.96 7.68 -6.15
N GLU A 6 -4.68 7.70 -5.80
CA GLU A 6 -3.87 6.49 -5.61
C GLU A 6 -4.28 5.76 -4.33
N GLN A 7 -4.54 6.51 -3.25
CA GLN A 7 -5.03 5.95 -1.99
C GLN A 7 -6.37 5.23 -2.20
N LYS A 8 -7.31 5.86 -2.91
CA LYS A 8 -8.61 5.25 -3.24
C LYS A 8 -8.46 3.97 -4.07
N LYS A 9 -7.60 3.98 -5.09
CA LYS A 9 -7.34 2.78 -5.91
C LYS A 9 -6.81 1.63 -5.04
N ILE A 10 -5.84 1.90 -4.16
CA ILE A 10 -5.31 0.87 -3.25
C ILE A 10 -6.39 0.40 -2.26
N ALA A 11 -7.19 1.31 -1.72
CA ALA A 11 -8.30 0.95 -0.83
C ALA A 11 -9.32 0.03 -1.53
N SER A 12 -9.66 0.30 -2.79
CA SER A 12 -10.56 -0.57 -3.57
C SER A 12 -9.96 -1.94 -3.87
N LEU A 13 -8.63 -2.04 -4.04
CA LEU A 13 -7.95 -3.34 -4.15
C LEU A 13 -8.07 -4.13 -2.84
N ILE A 14 -7.89 -3.48 -1.70
CA ILE A 14 -8.03 -4.11 -0.39
C ILE A 14 -9.48 -4.54 -0.14
N ASN A 15 -10.45 -3.67 -0.44
CA ASN A 15 -11.87 -3.95 -0.30
C ASN A 15 -12.30 -5.20 -1.07
N ALA A 16 -11.72 -5.43 -2.25
CA ALA A 16 -12.01 -6.63 -3.03
C ALA A 16 -11.35 -7.93 -2.49
N ILE A 17 -10.46 -7.82 -1.51
CA ILE A 17 -9.68 -8.95 -0.95
C ILE A 17 -10.09 -9.26 0.49
N ILE A 18 -10.41 -8.24 1.28
CA ILE A 18 -10.71 -8.34 2.71
C ILE A 18 -12.15 -7.93 2.96
N ASP A 19 -12.96 -8.90 3.39
CA ASP A 19 -14.33 -8.71 3.87
C ASP A 19 -14.31 -8.46 5.39
N ILE A 20 -15.06 -7.43 5.84
CA ILE A 20 -15.27 -7.11 7.26
C ILE A 20 -16.69 -7.54 7.64
N PRO A 21 -16.86 -8.58 8.47
CA PRO A 21 -18.18 -9.08 8.83
C PRO A 21 -19.08 -7.98 9.40
N LEU A 22 -20.32 -7.95 8.91
CA LEU A 22 -21.38 -7.00 9.33
C LEU A 22 -21.17 -5.54 8.90
N VAL A 23 -20.22 -5.29 7.99
CA VAL A 23 -20.01 -3.99 7.35
C VAL A 23 -20.47 -4.08 5.90
N SER A 24 -21.06 -3.01 5.36
CA SER A 24 -21.41 -2.95 3.94
C SER A 24 -20.19 -2.57 3.09
N GLU A 25 -20.09 -3.05 1.86
CA GLU A 25 -19.03 -2.70 0.89
C GLU A 25 -18.70 -1.19 0.82
N GLU A 26 -19.72 -0.33 0.79
CA GLU A 26 -19.52 1.13 0.73
C GLU A 26 -18.82 1.68 2.00
N LEU A 27 -19.11 1.06 3.14
CA LEU A 27 -18.52 1.43 4.42
C LEU A 27 -17.13 0.80 4.59
N GLU A 28 -16.93 -0.43 4.10
CA GLU A 28 -15.61 -1.06 4.02
C GLU A 28 -14.65 -0.23 3.18
N GLN A 29 -15.09 0.24 2.00
CA GLN A 29 -14.31 1.13 1.16
C GLN A 29 -13.87 2.39 1.93
N THR A 30 -14.78 2.99 2.70
CA THR A 30 -14.47 4.17 3.53
C THR A 30 -13.46 3.84 4.63
N ILE A 31 -13.59 2.67 5.27
CA ILE A 31 -12.66 2.18 6.30
C ILE A 31 -11.27 1.95 5.68
N PHE A 32 -11.19 1.31 4.52
CA PHE A 32 -9.93 1.03 3.85
C PHE A 32 -9.27 2.28 3.27
N GLU A 33 -10.03 3.28 2.79
CA GLU A 33 -9.48 4.59 2.42
C GLU A 33 -8.81 5.25 3.63
N HIS A 34 -9.44 5.18 4.80
CA HIS A 34 -8.85 5.69 6.04
C HIS A 34 -7.61 4.89 6.46
N ALA A 35 -7.65 3.56 6.36
CA ALA A 35 -6.51 2.68 6.66
C ALA A 35 -5.30 3.00 5.77
N VAL A 36 -5.53 3.13 4.46
CA VAL A 36 -4.50 3.46 3.47
C VAL A 36 -3.90 4.84 3.75
N ALA A 37 -4.72 5.83 4.11
CA ALA A 37 -4.23 7.16 4.48
C ALA A 37 -3.34 7.13 5.73
N ILE A 38 -3.69 6.35 6.75
CA ILE A 38 -2.85 6.16 7.95
C ILE A 38 -1.51 5.53 7.57
N ILE A 39 -1.53 4.49 6.73
CA ILE A 39 -0.31 3.80 6.29
C ILE A 39 0.57 4.71 5.42
N ASP A 40 -0.02 5.47 4.50
CA ASP A 40 0.71 6.44 3.67
C ASP A 40 1.38 7.51 4.52
N ALA A 41 0.71 8.02 5.55
CA ALA A 41 1.31 8.96 6.50
C ALA A 41 2.48 8.32 7.28
N ALA A 42 2.31 7.08 7.76
CA ALA A 42 3.37 6.36 8.45
C ALA A 42 4.58 6.09 7.53
N LEU A 43 4.34 5.82 6.24
CA LEU A 43 5.39 5.66 5.24
C LEU A 43 6.15 6.96 4.99
N ASP A 44 5.42 8.07 4.86
CA ASP A 44 6.00 9.42 4.69
C ASP A 44 6.95 9.77 5.85
N ASP A 45 6.57 9.40 7.07
CA ASP A 45 7.38 9.63 8.28
C ASP A 45 8.63 8.72 8.39
N ILE A 46 8.60 7.53 7.78
CA ILE A 46 9.69 6.54 7.87
C ILE A 46 10.67 6.70 6.70
N LEU A 47 10.16 7.00 5.51
CA LEU A 47 10.95 7.03 4.29
C LEU A 47 11.70 8.36 4.14
N PRO A 48 13.01 8.32 3.87
CA PRO A 48 13.71 9.52 3.42
C PRO A 48 13.09 10.08 2.13
N GLU A 49 13.07 11.40 1.98
CA GLU A 49 12.46 12.11 0.84
C GLU A 49 12.94 11.58 -0.53
N VAL A 50 14.20 11.13 -0.63
CA VAL A 50 14.76 10.53 -1.85
C VAL A 50 13.98 9.30 -2.31
N PHE A 51 13.48 8.47 -1.39
CA PHE A 51 12.67 7.30 -1.72
C PHE A 51 11.28 7.70 -2.18
N ALA A 52 10.69 8.73 -1.56
CA ALA A 52 9.42 9.28 -2.02
C ALA A 52 9.51 9.83 -3.46
N GLY A 53 10.65 10.42 -3.81
CA GLY A 53 10.96 10.83 -5.18
C GLY A 53 10.93 9.68 -6.20
N LEU A 54 11.35 8.46 -5.81
CA LEU A 54 11.34 7.28 -6.70
C LEU A 54 9.93 6.84 -7.10
N LEU A 55 8.90 7.22 -6.34
CA LEU A 55 7.52 6.93 -6.73
C LEU A 55 7.06 7.80 -7.91
N ARG A 56 7.72 8.94 -8.15
CA ARG A 56 7.35 9.94 -9.15
C ARG A 56 8.33 10.00 -10.33
N ASP A 57 9.58 9.60 -10.12
CA ASP A 57 10.63 9.53 -11.14
C ASP A 57 10.92 8.07 -11.52
N ASN A 58 10.77 7.74 -12.81
CA ASN A 58 10.98 6.39 -13.33
C ASN A 58 12.37 6.19 -13.97
N GLY A 59 13.23 7.21 -13.98
CA GLY A 59 14.57 7.15 -14.57
C GLY A 59 15.67 6.60 -13.64
N LYS A 60 15.37 6.47 -12.35
CA LYS A 60 16.19 5.82 -11.33
C LYS A 60 15.27 5.05 -10.40
N GLY A 61 15.71 3.92 -9.86
CA GLY A 61 14.86 3.13 -8.97
C GLY A 61 15.61 2.10 -8.16
N ILE A 62 14.84 1.36 -7.37
CA ILE A 62 15.33 0.21 -6.61
C ILE A 62 15.52 -0.95 -7.59
N ASP A 63 16.60 -1.71 -7.41
CA ASP A 63 16.79 -2.97 -8.11
C ASP A 63 15.70 -3.98 -7.71
N LYS A 64 15.16 -4.68 -8.71
CA LYS A 64 14.07 -5.64 -8.54
C LYS A 64 14.42 -6.73 -7.55
N ASP A 65 15.68 -7.17 -7.52
CA ASP A 65 16.14 -8.24 -6.62
C ASP A 65 16.09 -7.83 -5.15
N HIS A 66 16.17 -6.52 -4.87
CA HIS A 66 16.12 -5.95 -3.53
C HIS A 66 14.73 -5.44 -3.13
N ALA A 67 13.83 -5.25 -4.11
CA ALA A 67 12.51 -4.67 -3.87
C ALA A 67 11.64 -5.52 -2.92
N ARG A 68 11.73 -6.86 -3.00
CA ARG A 68 10.98 -7.75 -2.11
C ARG A 68 11.41 -7.59 -0.65
N ASP A 69 12.71 -7.65 -0.40
CA ASP A 69 13.27 -7.52 0.95
C ASP A 69 13.03 -6.12 1.51
N PHE A 70 13.11 -5.09 0.66
CA PHE A 70 12.78 -3.73 1.04
C PHE A 70 11.31 -3.58 1.43
N SER A 71 10.39 -4.14 0.63
CA SER A 71 8.95 -4.15 0.94
C SER A 71 8.66 -4.79 2.29
N GLN A 72 9.22 -5.98 2.55
CA GLN A 72 9.01 -6.69 3.80
C GLN A 72 9.52 -5.89 5.01
N ARG A 73 10.74 -5.34 4.95
CA ARG A 73 11.30 -4.53 6.05
C ARG A 73 10.49 -3.27 6.31
N LEU A 74 9.97 -2.65 5.25
CA LEU A 74 9.14 -1.46 5.36
C LEU A 74 7.78 -1.80 5.99
N ALA A 75 7.17 -2.92 5.61
CA ALA A 75 5.95 -3.42 6.25
C ALA A 75 6.15 -3.71 7.73
N GLU A 76 7.24 -4.37 8.11
CA GLU A 76 7.58 -4.61 9.51
C GLU A 76 7.83 -3.31 10.29
N ALA A 77 8.35 -2.26 9.64
CA ALA A 77 8.55 -0.96 10.27
C ALA A 77 7.23 -0.21 10.47
N VAL A 78 6.34 -0.25 9.47
CA VAL A 78 5.01 0.38 9.54
C VAL A 78 4.11 -0.33 10.55
N ASN A 79 4.10 -1.66 10.60
CA ASN A 79 3.33 -2.47 11.56
C ASN A 79 3.72 -2.22 13.03
N LYS A 80 4.87 -1.56 13.29
CA LYS A 80 5.25 -1.14 14.65
C LYS A 80 4.72 0.26 15.02
N ARG A 81 4.18 1.00 14.06
CA ARG A 81 3.70 2.38 14.23
C ARG A 81 2.21 2.55 14.01
N VAL A 82 1.64 1.74 13.13
CA VAL A 82 0.22 1.70 12.84
C VAL A 82 -0.47 0.76 13.82
N ASN A 83 -1.72 1.06 14.14
CA ASN A 83 -2.62 0.20 14.90
C ASN A 83 -4.04 0.47 14.37
N LEU A 84 -4.66 -0.53 13.78
CA LEU A 84 -6.00 -0.50 13.21
C LEU A 84 -6.95 -1.32 14.10
N PRO A 85 -7.63 -0.70 15.08
CA PRO A 85 -8.32 -1.42 16.15
C PRO A 85 -9.51 -2.28 15.71
N TYR A 86 -9.94 -2.15 14.45
CA TYR A 86 -11.00 -2.96 13.84
C TYR A 86 -10.46 -4.23 13.14
N LEU A 87 -9.14 -4.44 13.11
CA LEU A 87 -8.48 -5.63 12.60
C LEU A 87 -7.71 -6.33 13.71
N ASN A 88 -7.50 -7.63 13.56
CA ASN A 88 -6.47 -8.33 14.35
C ASN A 88 -5.08 -8.13 13.73
N GLU A 89 -4.02 -8.44 14.48
CA GLU A 89 -2.62 -8.27 14.06
C GLU A 89 -2.29 -8.96 12.72
N GLU A 90 -2.88 -10.13 12.45
CA GLU A 90 -2.66 -10.86 11.21
C GLU A 90 -3.31 -10.14 10.01
N GLN A 91 -4.53 -9.63 10.19
CA GLN A 91 -5.24 -8.82 9.20
C GLN A 91 -4.55 -7.48 8.98
N GLU A 92 -4.10 -6.82 10.05
CA GLU A 92 -3.36 -5.56 9.96
C GLU A 92 -2.07 -5.73 9.18
N GLY A 93 -1.25 -6.74 9.51
CA GLY A 93 0.00 -7.02 8.79
C GLY A 93 -0.24 -7.31 7.31
N ARG A 94 -1.30 -8.07 6.98
CA ARG A 94 -1.70 -8.30 5.59
C ARG A 94 -2.11 -7.02 4.87
N LEU A 95 -2.90 -6.18 5.52
CA LEU A 95 -3.36 -4.92 4.95
C LEU A 95 -2.16 -4.00 4.69
N ILE A 96 -1.26 -3.85 5.66
CA ILE A 96 -0.02 -3.07 5.53
C ILE A 96 0.84 -3.58 4.37
N GLN A 97 1.05 -4.90 4.27
CA GLN A 97 1.80 -5.48 3.16
C GLN A 97 1.13 -5.20 1.81
N THR A 98 -0.20 -5.29 1.74
CA THR A 98 -0.99 -5.03 0.52
C THR A 98 -0.88 -3.57 0.07
N VAL A 99 -0.76 -2.62 0.99
CA VAL A 99 -0.50 -1.21 0.66
C VAL A 99 0.94 -0.99 0.19
N ILE A 100 1.92 -1.59 0.88
CA ILE A 100 3.34 -1.30 0.65
C ILE A 100 3.87 -1.96 -0.61
N ASP A 101 3.43 -3.18 -0.92
CA ASP A 101 3.89 -3.92 -2.08
C ASP A 101 3.76 -3.17 -3.42
N PRO A 102 2.60 -2.59 -3.79
CA PRO A 102 2.47 -1.83 -5.03
C PRO A 102 3.31 -0.55 -5.01
N ILE A 103 3.46 0.10 -3.86
CA ILE A 103 4.30 1.30 -3.70
C ILE A 103 5.76 0.96 -3.98
N VAL A 104 6.30 -0.09 -3.35
CA VAL A 104 7.69 -0.50 -3.55
C VAL A 104 7.93 -1.02 -4.96
N LYS A 105 6.97 -1.76 -5.54
CA LYS A 105 7.06 -2.15 -6.95
C LYS A 105 7.07 -0.95 -7.89
N ALA A 106 6.37 0.13 -7.56
CA ALA A 106 6.40 1.36 -8.35
C ALA A 106 7.72 2.13 -8.23
N MET A 107 8.48 1.93 -7.15
CA MET A 107 9.83 2.49 -6.97
C MET A 107 10.93 1.68 -7.72
N ILE A 108 10.58 0.54 -8.34
CA ILE A 108 11.53 -0.21 -9.18
C ILE A 108 11.80 0.59 -10.46
N GLU A 109 13.05 0.58 -10.91
CA GLU A 109 13.46 1.29 -12.12
C GLU A 109 12.56 0.95 -13.32
N GLY A 110 12.11 2.00 -14.03
CA GLY A 110 11.24 1.87 -15.20
C GLY A 110 9.77 1.55 -14.90
N ARG A 111 9.33 1.56 -13.63
CA ARG A 111 7.92 1.36 -13.26
C ARG A 111 7.24 2.65 -12.82
N ARG A 112 5.91 2.62 -12.81
CA ARG A 112 5.04 3.67 -12.27
C ARG A 112 3.90 3.01 -11.50
N LEU A 113 3.34 3.71 -10.52
CA LEU A 113 2.28 3.16 -9.69
C LEU A 113 1.03 2.77 -10.50
N ASP A 114 0.63 3.61 -11.47
CA ASP A 114 -0.50 3.31 -12.35
C ASP A 114 -0.30 2.06 -13.23
N ASP A 115 0.94 1.69 -13.54
CA ASP A 115 1.26 0.45 -14.28
C ASP A 115 1.25 -0.78 -13.36
N VAL A 116 1.44 -0.57 -12.05
CA VAL A 116 1.59 -1.62 -11.05
C VAL A 116 0.25 -1.99 -10.42
N LEU A 117 -0.61 -1.01 -10.11
CA LEU A 117 -1.90 -1.25 -9.43
C LEU A 117 -2.80 -2.27 -10.15
N PRO A 118 -2.90 -2.29 -11.49
CA PRO A 118 -3.71 -3.29 -12.20
C PRO A 118 -3.25 -4.74 -11.97
N LEU A 119 -2.01 -4.97 -11.54
CA LEU A 119 -1.49 -6.32 -11.24
C LEU A 119 -2.05 -6.92 -9.94
N TYR A 120 -2.70 -6.09 -9.12
CA TYR A 120 -3.29 -6.47 -7.84
C TYR A 120 -4.81 -6.54 -7.90
N ALA A 121 -5.42 -6.09 -9.00
CA ALA A 121 -6.85 -6.19 -9.19
C ALA A 121 -7.25 -7.68 -9.25
N PRO A 122 -8.36 -8.07 -8.58
CA PRO A 122 -8.95 -9.37 -8.82
C PRO A 122 -9.22 -9.54 -10.33
N PRO A 123 -9.10 -10.75 -10.89
CA PRO A 123 -9.49 -10.99 -12.27
C PRO A 123 -10.94 -10.56 -12.49
N ALA A 124 -11.19 -9.84 -13.58
CA ALA A 124 -12.56 -9.49 -13.96
C ALA A 124 -13.40 -10.77 -14.06
N SER A 125 -14.49 -10.80 -13.30
CA SER A 125 -15.46 -11.90 -13.24
C SER A 125 -16.24 -12.02 -14.54
#